data_AF-A0A968X9A8-F1
#
_entry.id   AF-A0A968X9A8-F1
#
_cell.length_a   1.000
_cell.length_b   1.000
_cell.length_c   1.000
_cell.angle_alpha   90.00
_cell.angle_beta   90.00
_cell.angle_gamma   90.00
#
_symmetry.space_group_name_H-M   'P 1'
#
loop_
_entity.id
_entity.type
_entity.pdbx_description
1 polymer ?
#
loop_
_entity_poly.entity_id
_entity_poly.type
_entity_poly.pdbx_seq_one_letter_code
_entity_poly.pdbx_strand_id
1 'polypeptide(L)' 'MQVNDLGFVATLLFVFVPSVFLLILYIQSAGRES' A
#
# COMPACT_ATOMS: atom_id res chain seq x y z
N MET A 1 -27.88 -3.27 -1.64
CA MET A 1 -27.38 -2.46 -0.51
C MET A 1 -26.76 -1.21 -1.08
N GLN A 2 -27.13 -0.01 -0.61
CA GLN A 2 -26.45 1.21 -1.00
C GLN A 2 -25.07 1.23 -0.32
N VAL A 3 -24.01 1.36 -1.11
CA VAL A 3 -22.63 1.45 -0.63
C VAL A 3 -22.12 2.87 -0.80
N ASN A 4 -21.03 3.22 -0.11
CA ASN A 4 -20.36 4.48 -0.35
C ASN A 4 -19.62 4.44 -1.69
N ASP A 5 -19.94 5.37 -2.59
CA ASP A 5 -19.34 5.47 -3.93
C ASP A 5 -17.80 5.64 -3.88
N LEU A 6 -17.30 6.30 -2.83
CA LEU A 6 -15.86 6.47 -2.61
C LEU A 6 -15.22 5.32 -1.82
N GLY A 7 -16.02 4.42 -1.25
CA GLY A 7 -15.54 3.37 -0.35
C GLY A 7 -14.55 2.44 -1.03
N PHE A 8 -14.78 2.10 -2.30
CA PHE A 8 -13.87 1.24 -3.07
C PHE A 8 -12.48 1.86 -3.22
N VAL A 9 -12.40 3.12 -3.67
CA VAL A 9 -11.12 3.82 -3.87
C VAL A 9 -10.43 4.06 -2.53
N ALA A 10 -11.20 4.42 -1.49
CA ALA A 10 -10.66 4.62 -0.15
C ALA A 10 -10.00 3.34 0.40
N THR A 11 -10.65 2.18 0.29
CA THR A 11 -10.06 0.90 0.74
C THR A 11 -8.85 0.51 -0.10
N LEU A 12 -8.88 0.77 -1.41
CA LEU A 12 -7.75 0.46 -2.29
C LEU A 12 -6.53 1.31 -1.93
N LEU A 13 -6.69 2.61 -1.74
CA LEU A 13 -5.60 3.50 -1.31
C LEU A 13 -5.12 3.15 0.11
N PHE A 14 -6.03 2.82 1.02
CA PHE A 14 -5.69 2.43 2.40
C PHE A 14 -4.79 1.19 2.46
N VAL A 15 -4.97 0.21 1.57
CA VAL A 15 -4.12 -0.98 1.51
C VAL A 15 -2.84 -0.70 0.73
N PHE A 16 -2.96 -0.20 -0.50
CA PHE A 16 -1.82 -0.15 -1.42
C PHE A 16 -0.79 0.92 -1.07
N VAL A 17 -1.19 2.09 -0.55
CA VAL A 17 -0.25 3.16 -0.20
C VAL A 17 0.75 2.70 0.88
N PRO A 18 0.31 2.22 2.06
CA PRO A 18 1.26 1.76 3.08
C PRO A 18 1.99 0.47 2.66
N SER A 19 1.35 -0.46 1.94
CA SER A 19 2.04 -1.68 1.49
C SER A 19 3.18 -1.38 0.52
N VAL A 20 2.96 -0.52 -0.47
CA VAL A 20 4.02 -0.12 -1.42
C VAL A 20 5.14 0.63 -0.72
N PHE A 21 4.82 1.51 0.23
CA PHE A 21 5.82 2.19 1.06
C PHE A 21 6.72 1.19 1.79
N LEU A 22 6.14 0.18 2.45
CA LEU A 22 6.92 -0.85 3.15
C LEU A 22 7.73 -1.73 2.19
N LEU A 23 7.18 -2.08 1.03
CA LEU A 23 7.90 -2.83 0.01
C LEU A 23 9.13 -2.05 -0.50
N ILE A 24 8.99 -0.74 -0.72
CA ILE A 24 10.09 0.13 -1.11
C ILE A 24 11.19 0.12 -0.04
N LEU A 25 10.83 0.23 1.24
CA LEU A 25 11.81 0.16 2.33
C LEU A 25 12.48 -1.21 2.40
N TYR A 26 11.70 -2.29 2.28
CA TYR A 26 12.21 -3.66 2.30
C TYR A 26 13.23 -3.90 1.18
N ILE A 27 12.91 -3.52 -0.05
CA ILE A 27 13.79 -3.68 -1.21
C ILE A 27 15.09 -2.90 -1.00
N GLN A 28 15.00 -1.67 -0.51
CA GLN A 28 16.20 -0.86 -0.23
C GLN A 28 17.05 -1.44 0.90
N SER A 29 16.44 -2.00 1.93
CA SER A 29 17.17 -2.64 3.03
C SER A 29 17.85 -3.93 2.58
N ALA A 30 17.16 -4.80 1.86
CA ALA A 30 17.70 -6.06 1.36
C ALA A 30 18.87 -5.86 0.37
N GLY A 31 18.83 -4.79 -0.43
CA GLY A 31 19.93 -4.44 -1.33
C GLY A 31 21.18 -3.86 -0.66
N ARG A 32 21.13 -3.53 0.64
CA ARG A 32 22.27 -2.99 1.41
C ARG A 32 23.05 -4.07 2.18
N GLU A 33 22.56 -5.31 2.23
CA GLU A 33 23.26 -6.45 2.85
C GLU A 33 24.18 -7.17 1.85
N SER A 34 25.06 -6.43 1.16
CA SER A 34 26.11 -6.97 0.26
C SER A 34 27.51 -6.62 0.73
#